data_AF-A0A6G0WIX9-F1
#
_entry.id   AF-A0A6G0WIX9-F1
#
_cell.length_a   1.000
_cell.length_b   1.000
_cell.length_c   1.000
_cell.angle_alpha   90.00
_cell.angle_beta   90.00
_cell.angle_gamma   90.00
#
_symmetry.space_group_name_H-M   'P 1'
#
loop_
_entity.id
_entity.type
_entity.pdbx_description
1 polymer ?
#
loop_
_entity_poly.entity_id
_entity_poly.type
_entity_poly.pdbx_seq_one_letter_code
_entity_poly.pdbx_strand_id
1 'polypeptide(L)'
;MDTPIPTPAAIPAVVVVPAAPAVDVDKAEKVPTVQAILVDNLPRLEVDFLVKKAKAIGSDNWVWRQIVLHGQTLDVVRKGAIAETFSTVDCEINEIGAKVYQIVSRGDTRLTFCCPSETLYNKFATVFRASTTTAFWTFPPVVVLNDLVGVAKTIVETEDGLKASPVKAPSVPASNVTVAQVQAHLATLKAAYDEFPLFGSKEELYQYVQSIEADFIDALAAKQSKNFPPLVQQILKLFPEVVGEDGSMSSLTLQLDCTKCPNCLKPFSLSTQMNLHVGGKTLVCDQCENWTHYETFKLAQMRKEVPTFEFKIGIPLFQTKRTLPIPEIPRDGKAKTYMDRLWRIVFEDECITHHRVPYKAKFALEERIMACLNRLDLVQLIYRQLLFMGQIVAHYDYWNHPTVIQAAIHRYDKFRVVANAPKAQDLAATLDILLVGQTHQLTSSTAVLPVDKGSDSTTVRLGDTAFAWGEAFNEPYSSCALDLEGWIETKPGNEEVQHKFLRHQWKKFCRLPSRGNRFVGVQEIFAVESLIGYNADFTAEGLATAVSVIGSLEVDERIARGKFRNLLTPDASRVYTYRYAREVRSLFEKILAPGWY
;
A
#
# COMPACT_ATOMS: atom_id res chain seq x y z
N MET A 1 9.79 61.99 68.35
CA MET A 1 10.91 61.77 67.40
C MET A 1 10.52 60.53 66.64
N ASP A 2 9.71 60.77 65.64
CA ASP A 2 8.84 59.80 64.99
C ASP A 2 9.39 59.60 63.59
N THR A 3 10.03 58.46 63.38
CA THR A 3 10.48 58.01 62.06
C THR A 3 9.28 57.52 61.25
N PRO A 4 8.96 58.15 60.10
CA PRO A 4 7.98 57.60 59.16
C PRO A 4 8.68 56.55 58.28
N ILE A 5 8.17 55.32 58.32
CA ILE A 5 8.62 54.22 57.47
C ILE A 5 8.01 54.39 56.06
N PRO A 6 8.78 54.20 54.97
CA PRO A 6 8.31 54.37 53.60
C PRO A 6 7.39 53.24 53.14
N THR A 7 6.37 53.64 52.38
CA THR A 7 5.37 52.79 51.72
C THR A 7 6.01 51.81 50.72
N PRO A 8 5.78 50.49 50.84
CA PRO A 8 6.16 49.51 49.82
C PRO A 8 5.18 49.50 48.64
N ALA A 9 5.75 49.31 47.45
CA ALA A 9 5.07 49.18 46.17
C ALA A 9 4.06 48.02 46.12
N ALA A 10 3.02 48.21 45.30
CA ALA A 10 1.91 47.28 45.13
C ALA A 10 2.38 45.89 44.64
N ILE A 11 1.93 44.86 45.36
CA ILE A 11 2.10 43.44 45.03
C ILE A 11 0.89 43.01 44.18
N PRO A 12 1.09 42.22 43.10
CA PRO A 12 0.04 41.82 42.16
C PRO A 12 -1.07 40.99 42.84
N ALA A 13 -2.30 41.20 42.34
CA ALA A 13 -3.51 40.56 42.82
C ALA A 13 -3.45 39.02 42.74
N VAL A 14 -3.80 38.39 43.86
CA VAL A 14 -4.03 36.95 44.00
C VAL A 14 -5.27 36.57 43.20
N VAL A 15 -5.10 35.77 42.14
CA VAL A 15 -6.23 35.10 41.48
C VAL A 15 -6.62 33.91 42.34
N VAL A 16 -7.85 34.00 42.87
CA VAL A 16 -8.53 32.93 43.61
C VAL A 16 -8.68 31.71 42.70
N VAL A 17 -8.11 30.58 43.12
CA VAL A 17 -8.35 29.27 42.49
C VAL A 17 -9.77 28.83 42.87
N PRO A 18 -10.71 28.66 41.91
CA PRO A 18 -12.00 28.10 42.24
C PRO A 18 -11.87 26.61 42.54
N ALA A 19 -12.59 26.18 43.57
CA ALA A 19 -12.69 24.79 44.01
C ALA A 19 -13.14 23.87 42.86
N ALA A 20 -12.54 22.68 42.79
CA ALA A 20 -12.89 21.65 41.83
C ALA A 20 -14.40 21.36 41.88
N PRO A 21 -15.10 21.32 40.72
CA PRO A 21 -16.48 20.91 40.69
C PRO A 21 -16.58 19.42 41.05
N ALA A 22 -17.59 19.09 41.84
CA ALA A 22 -17.93 17.74 42.25
C ALA A 22 -18.03 16.80 41.04
N VAL A 23 -17.44 15.61 41.18
CA VAL A 23 -17.47 14.54 40.18
C VAL A 23 -18.91 14.10 40.00
N ASP A 24 -19.45 14.37 38.81
CA ASP A 24 -20.74 13.88 38.35
C ASP A 24 -20.63 12.38 38.08
N VAL A 25 -21.32 11.57 38.89
CA VAL A 25 -21.24 10.10 38.92
C VAL A 25 -22.02 9.46 37.76
N ASP A 26 -22.64 10.24 36.86
CA ASP A 26 -23.43 9.75 35.72
C ASP A 26 -22.67 9.61 34.38
N LYS A 27 -21.34 9.82 34.35
CA LYS A 27 -20.53 9.45 33.17
C LYS A 27 -20.15 7.97 33.20
N ALA A 28 -21.12 7.10 32.95
CA ALA A 28 -20.80 5.84 32.29
C ALA A 28 -20.08 6.19 30.98
N GLU A 29 -18.82 5.80 30.85
CA GLU A 29 -18.03 5.93 29.62
C GLU A 29 -18.90 5.49 28.43
N LYS A 30 -19.35 6.44 27.62
CA LYS A 30 -20.03 6.14 26.37
C LYS A 30 -19.01 5.52 25.44
N VAL A 31 -18.85 4.21 25.53
CA VAL A 31 -18.11 3.44 24.54
C VAL A 31 -18.75 3.76 23.18
N PRO A 32 -18.00 4.28 22.21
CA PRO A 32 -18.52 4.62 20.90
C PRO A 32 -19.03 3.35 20.22
N THR A 33 -20.26 3.42 19.73
CA THR A 33 -20.95 2.30 19.08
C THR A 33 -21.19 2.61 17.61
N VAL A 34 -21.08 1.57 16.77
CA VAL A 34 -21.38 1.67 15.34
C VAL A 34 -22.87 1.93 15.15
N GLN A 35 -23.22 3.08 14.58
CA GLN A 35 -24.61 3.45 14.28
C GLN A 35 -24.98 3.17 12.82
N ALA A 36 -26.27 2.90 12.59
CA ALA A 36 -26.80 2.78 11.25
C ALA A 36 -26.81 4.15 10.56
N ILE A 37 -26.56 4.17 9.23
CA ILE A 37 -26.79 5.40 8.47
C ILE A 37 -28.30 5.64 8.45
N LEU A 38 -28.69 6.88 8.70
CA LEU A 38 -30.04 7.34 8.42
C LEU A 38 -30.09 7.91 7.00
N VAL A 39 -30.95 7.34 6.16
CA VAL A 39 -31.34 7.88 4.86
C VAL A 39 -32.83 8.16 4.92
N ASP A 40 -33.24 9.39 4.64
CA ASP A 40 -34.64 9.84 4.80
C ASP A 40 -35.18 9.57 6.22
N ASN A 41 -34.32 9.78 7.24
CA ASN A 41 -34.57 9.49 8.66
C ASN A 41 -34.83 8.00 9.00
N LEU A 42 -34.57 7.09 8.07
CA LEU A 42 -34.69 5.65 8.28
C LEU A 42 -33.32 4.96 8.24
N PRO A 43 -33.09 3.96 9.10
CA PRO A 43 -31.87 3.19 9.13
C PRO A 43 -31.65 2.40 7.83
N ARG A 44 -30.39 2.30 7.41
CA ARG A 44 -29.99 1.63 6.17
C ARG A 44 -28.79 0.69 6.38
N LEU A 45 -28.93 -0.55 5.91
CA LEU A 45 -27.88 -1.57 5.87
C LEU A 45 -27.72 -2.05 4.42
N GLU A 46 -26.48 -2.09 3.93
CA GLU A 46 -26.16 -2.57 2.59
C GLU A 46 -25.18 -3.74 2.71
N VAL A 47 -25.53 -4.90 2.17
CA VAL A 47 -24.67 -6.09 2.18
C VAL A 47 -24.56 -6.68 0.78
N ASP A 48 -23.46 -7.37 0.50
CA ASP A 48 -23.29 -8.14 -0.74
C ASP A 48 -23.45 -9.62 -0.45
N PHE A 49 -24.30 -10.30 -1.22
CA PHE A 49 -24.42 -11.76 -1.21
C PHE A 49 -24.35 -12.34 -2.62
N LEU A 50 -23.98 -13.61 -2.70
CA LEU A 50 -24.12 -14.41 -3.90
C LEU A 50 -25.57 -14.84 -4.04
N VAL A 51 -26.27 -14.29 -5.02
CA VAL A 51 -27.68 -14.58 -5.30
C VAL A 51 -27.77 -15.59 -6.45
N LYS A 52 -28.61 -16.61 -6.30
CA LYS A 52 -28.89 -17.60 -7.32
C LYS A 52 -29.77 -16.97 -8.41
N LYS A 53 -29.31 -17.00 -9.67
CA LYS A 53 -30.16 -16.59 -10.81
C LYS A 53 -31.22 -17.65 -11.09
N ALA A 54 -32.40 -17.20 -11.53
CA ALA A 54 -33.37 -18.08 -12.17
C ALA A 54 -32.70 -18.83 -13.34
N LYS A 55 -32.95 -20.14 -13.44
CA LYS A 55 -32.29 -21.04 -14.38
C LYS A 55 -32.46 -20.55 -15.83
N ALA A 56 -31.38 -20.08 -16.43
CA ALA A 56 -31.15 -20.31 -17.85
C ALA A 56 -30.51 -21.71 -17.96
N ILE A 57 -30.94 -22.50 -18.93
CA ILE A 57 -30.60 -23.92 -19.11
C ILE A 57 -29.12 -24.21 -18.78
N GLY A 58 -28.88 -25.12 -17.81
CA GLY A 58 -27.62 -25.86 -17.68
C GLY A 58 -26.63 -25.49 -16.57
N SER A 59 -26.74 -24.34 -15.87
CA SER A 59 -25.87 -24.08 -14.71
C SER A 59 -26.53 -23.20 -13.64
N ASP A 60 -26.38 -23.58 -12.37
CA ASP A 60 -26.69 -22.74 -11.21
C ASP A 60 -25.72 -21.56 -11.18
N ASN A 61 -26.11 -20.45 -11.81
CA ASN A 61 -25.27 -19.25 -11.90
C ASN A 61 -25.50 -18.34 -10.69
N TRP A 62 -24.58 -18.41 -9.74
CA TRP A 62 -24.49 -17.49 -8.60
C TRP A 62 -23.85 -16.17 -9.04
N VAL A 63 -24.42 -15.04 -8.63
CA VAL A 63 -23.88 -13.71 -8.91
C VAL A 63 -23.94 -12.82 -7.70
N TRP A 64 -22.91 -12.00 -7.53
CA TRP A 64 -22.93 -10.98 -6.50
C TRP A 64 -24.03 -9.94 -6.77
N ARG A 65 -24.79 -9.65 -5.73
CA ARG A 65 -25.82 -8.62 -5.68
C ARG A 65 -25.71 -7.90 -4.36
N GLN A 66 -25.88 -6.59 -4.43
CA GLN A 66 -26.11 -5.78 -3.26
C GLN A 66 -27.56 -5.97 -2.82
N ILE A 67 -27.75 -6.23 -1.54
CA ILE A 67 -29.02 -6.25 -0.84
C ILE A 67 -29.04 -5.06 0.11
N VAL A 68 -30.10 -4.27 0.04
CA VAL A 68 -30.27 -3.06 0.83
C VAL A 68 -31.49 -3.23 1.71
N LEU A 69 -31.31 -3.13 3.02
CA LEU A 69 -32.38 -2.96 3.98
C LEU A 69 -32.50 -1.47 4.33
N HIS A 70 -33.65 -0.88 4.06
CA HIS A 70 -33.94 0.53 4.36
C HIS A 70 -35.32 0.63 5.03
N GLY A 71 -35.34 1.00 6.31
CA GLY A 71 -36.57 0.90 7.11
C GLY A 71 -37.13 -0.53 7.09
N GLN A 72 -38.36 -0.73 6.60
CA GLN A 72 -38.99 -2.05 6.44
C GLN A 72 -39.01 -2.53 4.97
N THR A 73 -38.08 -2.03 4.15
CA THR A 73 -37.98 -2.37 2.73
C THR A 73 -36.66 -3.10 2.48
N LEU A 74 -36.72 -4.19 1.71
CA LEU A 74 -35.57 -4.92 1.21
C LEU A 74 -35.49 -4.78 -0.31
N ASP A 75 -34.42 -4.16 -0.80
CA ASP A 75 -34.13 -4.00 -2.22
C ASP A 75 -32.98 -4.89 -2.65
N VAL A 76 -33.08 -5.48 -3.85
CA VAL A 76 -32.00 -6.18 -4.53
C VAL A 76 -31.51 -5.33 -5.69
N VAL A 77 -30.26 -4.86 -5.62
CA VAL A 77 -29.69 -3.93 -6.59
C VAL A 77 -28.90 -4.68 -7.66
N ARG A 78 -29.17 -4.34 -8.93
CA ARG A 78 -28.51 -4.86 -10.13
C ARG A 78 -27.94 -3.71 -10.97
N LYS A 79 -26.61 -3.67 -11.12
CA LYS A 79 -25.91 -2.67 -11.95
C LYS A 79 -26.26 -1.23 -11.56
N GLY A 80 -26.44 -0.97 -10.26
CA GLY A 80 -26.78 0.36 -9.74
C GLY A 80 -28.26 0.74 -9.82
N ALA A 81 -29.13 -0.15 -10.28
CA ALA A 81 -30.59 0.04 -10.28
C ALA A 81 -31.26 -1.01 -9.40
N ILE A 82 -32.35 -0.63 -8.74
CA ILE A 82 -33.20 -1.56 -7.98
C ILE A 82 -33.83 -2.55 -8.97
N ALA A 83 -33.57 -3.84 -8.78
CA ALA A 83 -34.12 -4.90 -9.61
C ALA A 83 -35.41 -5.47 -9.01
N GLU A 84 -35.42 -5.65 -7.69
CA GLU A 84 -36.53 -6.24 -6.94
C GLU A 84 -36.65 -5.53 -5.59
N THR A 85 -37.86 -5.40 -5.08
CA THR A 85 -38.19 -4.72 -3.81
C THR A 85 -39.24 -5.53 -3.06
N PHE A 86 -39.04 -5.71 -1.76
CA PHE A 86 -39.93 -6.45 -0.89
C PHE A 86 -40.19 -5.68 0.41
N SER A 87 -41.40 -5.84 0.98
CA SER A 87 -41.69 -5.42 2.35
C SER A 87 -41.16 -6.48 3.31
N THR A 88 -40.30 -6.11 4.25
CA THR A 88 -39.75 -7.06 5.22
C THR A 88 -40.81 -7.57 6.19
N VAL A 89 -41.92 -6.85 6.37
CA VAL A 89 -43.06 -7.28 7.20
C VAL A 89 -43.70 -8.56 6.66
N ASP A 90 -43.68 -8.73 5.34
CA ASP A 90 -44.28 -9.87 4.64
C ASP A 90 -43.27 -10.97 4.32
N CYS A 91 -42.05 -10.90 4.88
CA CYS A 91 -40.95 -11.77 4.51
C CYS A 91 -40.34 -12.54 5.70
N GLU A 92 -39.87 -13.74 5.41
CA GLU A 92 -39.13 -14.60 6.34
C GLU A 92 -37.85 -15.12 5.68
N ILE A 93 -36.82 -15.37 6.48
CA ILE A 93 -35.56 -15.99 6.03
C ILE A 93 -35.56 -17.45 6.49
N ASN A 94 -35.40 -18.37 5.54
CA ASN A 94 -35.29 -19.80 5.80
C ASN A 94 -33.94 -20.33 5.32
N GLU A 95 -33.27 -21.14 6.14
CA GLU A 95 -32.09 -21.90 5.71
C GLU A 95 -32.54 -23.16 4.95
N ILE A 96 -32.01 -23.36 3.75
CA ILE A 96 -32.41 -24.46 2.84
C ILE A 96 -31.26 -25.38 2.45
N GLY A 97 -30.05 -25.08 2.91
CA GLY A 97 -28.86 -25.87 2.67
C GLY A 97 -27.65 -25.25 3.35
N ALA A 98 -26.49 -25.90 3.25
CA ALA A 98 -25.26 -25.45 3.87
C ALA A 98 -24.91 -24.01 3.42
N LYS A 99 -25.11 -23.04 4.31
CA LYS A 99 -24.86 -21.60 4.05
C LYS A 99 -25.71 -21.03 2.90
N VAL A 100 -26.85 -21.66 2.61
CA VAL A 100 -27.80 -21.21 1.59
C VAL A 100 -29.14 -20.88 2.24
N TYR A 101 -29.61 -19.68 1.98
CA TYR A 101 -30.80 -19.11 2.58
C TYR A 101 -31.77 -18.65 1.50
N GLN A 102 -33.04 -18.61 1.83
CA GLN A 102 -34.08 -18.04 0.99
C GLN A 102 -34.91 -17.01 1.75
N ILE A 103 -35.26 -15.92 1.06
CA ILE A 103 -36.27 -14.97 1.50
C ILE A 103 -37.59 -15.41 0.88
N VAL A 104 -38.55 -15.73 1.72
CA VAL A 104 -39.91 -16.14 1.33
C VAL A 104 -40.86 -15.01 1.66
N SER A 105 -41.77 -14.67 0.74
CA SER A 105 -42.85 -13.73 1.00
C SER A 105 -44.20 -14.37 0.68
N ARG A 106 -45.08 -14.44 1.68
CA ARG A 106 -46.42 -15.05 1.58
C ARG A 106 -46.40 -16.48 1.00
N GLY A 107 -45.37 -17.26 1.36
CA GLY A 107 -45.18 -18.64 0.90
C GLY A 107 -44.38 -18.79 -0.40
N ASP A 108 -44.14 -17.71 -1.14
CA ASP A 108 -43.36 -17.74 -2.38
C ASP A 108 -41.88 -17.38 -2.15
N THR A 109 -40.97 -18.20 -2.66
CA THR A 109 -39.53 -17.86 -2.68
C THR A 109 -39.29 -16.63 -3.55
N ARG A 110 -38.80 -15.55 -2.95
CA ARG A 110 -38.46 -14.30 -3.65
C ARG A 110 -36.98 -14.24 -4.00
N LEU A 111 -36.12 -14.63 -3.06
CA LEU A 111 -34.67 -14.56 -3.23
C LEU A 111 -34.03 -15.81 -2.68
N THR A 112 -33.03 -16.36 -3.37
CA THR A 112 -32.14 -17.39 -2.83
C THR A 112 -30.71 -16.86 -2.86
N PHE A 113 -30.04 -16.87 -1.72
CA PHE A 113 -28.70 -16.33 -1.58
C PHE A 113 -27.80 -17.26 -0.75
N CYS A 114 -26.49 -17.15 -0.97
CA CYS A 114 -25.47 -17.84 -0.22
C CYS A 114 -24.70 -16.83 0.62
N CYS A 115 -24.58 -17.11 1.92
CA CYS A 115 -23.78 -16.36 2.87
C CYS A 115 -22.89 -17.32 3.65
N PRO A 116 -21.65 -17.57 3.17
CA PRO A 116 -20.73 -18.50 3.82
C PRO A 116 -20.32 -18.09 5.24
N SER A 117 -20.20 -16.78 5.51
CA SER A 117 -19.93 -16.25 6.84
C SER A 117 -21.17 -16.24 7.72
N GLU A 118 -21.03 -16.85 8.90
CA GLU A 118 -22.05 -16.85 9.94
C GLU A 118 -22.14 -15.49 10.64
N THR A 119 -21.02 -14.81 10.86
CA THR A 119 -20.97 -13.47 11.43
C THR A 119 -21.73 -12.46 10.55
N LEU A 120 -21.49 -12.47 9.24
CA LEU A 120 -22.21 -11.62 8.30
C LEU A 120 -23.69 -11.98 8.19
N TYR A 121 -24.00 -13.29 8.14
CA TYR A 121 -25.39 -13.76 8.13
C TYR A 121 -26.14 -13.32 9.37
N ASN A 122 -25.58 -13.53 10.57
CA ASN A 122 -26.21 -13.15 11.83
C ASN A 122 -26.43 -11.64 11.91
N LYS A 123 -25.45 -10.82 11.48
CA LYS A 123 -25.60 -9.36 11.40
C LYS A 123 -26.78 -8.97 10.50
N PHE A 124 -26.88 -9.57 9.33
CA PHE A 124 -27.99 -9.34 8.40
C PHE A 124 -29.33 -9.84 8.95
N ALA A 125 -29.39 -11.07 9.46
CA ALA A 125 -30.60 -11.70 9.96
C ALA A 125 -31.17 -11.00 11.21
N THR A 126 -30.31 -10.51 12.10
CA THR A 126 -30.74 -9.69 13.25
C THR A 126 -31.40 -8.39 12.79
N VAL A 127 -30.79 -7.68 11.84
CA VAL A 127 -31.36 -6.43 11.31
C VAL A 127 -32.64 -6.69 10.52
N PHE A 128 -32.66 -7.74 9.70
CA PHE A 128 -33.85 -8.16 8.96
C PHE A 128 -35.01 -8.49 9.90
N ARG A 129 -34.76 -9.23 10.98
CA ARG A 129 -35.80 -9.55 11.99
C ARG A 129 -36.30 -8.29 12.70
N ALA A 130 -35.41 -7.34 13.02
CA ALA A 130 -35.83 -6.08 13.59
C ALA A 130 -36.70 -5.28 12.60
N SER A 131 -36.33 -5.27 11.31
CA SER A 131 -37.05 -4.54 10.27
C SER A 131 -38.44 -5.11 9.97
N THR A 132 -38.71 -6.39 10.26
CA THR A 132 -40.07 -6.93 10.15
C THR A 132 -41.04 -6.32 11.18
N THR A 133 -40.50 -5.81 12.29
CA THR A 133 -41.31 -5.26 13.40
C THR A 133 -41.39 -3.74 13.44
N THR A 134 -40.33 -3.04 13.01
CA THR A 134 -40.26 -1.58 13.05
C THR A 134 -39.45 -1.01 11.89
N ALA A 135 -39.83 0.17 11.41
CA ALA A 135 -39.05 0.93 10.42
C ALA A 135 -37.80 1.60 11.02
N PHE A 136 -37.73 1.76 12.34
CA PHE A 136 -36.66 2.52 13.03
C PHE A 136 -35.72 1.61 13.81
N TRP A 137 -35.31 0.49 13.21
CA TRP A 137 -34.36 -0.43 13.82
C TRP A 137 -32.96 0.20 14.01
N THR A 138 -32.16 -0.36 14.92
CA THR A 138 -30.79 0.09 15.18
C THR A 138 -29.84 -1.11 15.18
N PHE A 139 -28.55 -0.88 14.92
CA PHE A 139 -27.55 -1.92 15.16
C PHE A 139 -27.43 -2.22 16.66
N PRO A 140 -27.12 -3.47 17.04
CA PRO A 140 -26.61 -3.75 18.36
C PRO A 140 -25.37 -2.87 18.64
N PRO A 141 -25.17 -2.39 19.88
CA PRO A 141 -23.98 -1.64 20.23
C PRO A 141 -22.75 -2.55 20.08
N VAL A 142 -21.81 -2.15 19.21
CA VAL A 142 -20.53 -2.86 19.01
C VAL A 142 -19.38 -1.88 19.25
N VAL A 143 -18.43 -2.29 20.10
CA VAL A 143 -17.17 -1.57 20.32
C VAL A 143 -16.35 -1.57 19.04
N VAL A 144 -15.69 -0.46 18.71
CA VAL A 144 -14.93 -0.27 17.46
C VAL A 144 -14.00 -1.46 17.16
N LEU A 145 -13.14 -1.89 18.10
CA LEU A 145 -12.24 -3.04 17.90
C LEU A 145 -12.98 -4.32 17.48
N ASN A 146 -14.11 -4.61 18.11
CA ASN A 146 -14.90 -5.81 17.80
C ASN A 146 -15.51 -5.75 16.41
N ASP A 147 -15.92 -4.56 15.94
CA ASP A 147 -16.40 -4.39 14.57
C ASP A 147 -15.26 -4.55 13.56
N LEU A 148 -14.07 -3.98 13.85
CA LEU A 148 -12.86 -4.14 13.03
C LEU A 148 -12.44 -5.62 12.92
N VAL A 149 -12.42 -6.36 14.04
CA VAL A 149 -12.12 -7.80 14.06
C VAL A 149 -13.24 -8.61 13.40
N GLY A 150 -14.50 -8.16 13.48
CA GLY A 150 -15.65 -8.79 12.83
C GLY A 150 -15.51 -8.89 11.31
N VAL A 151 -14.84 -7.92 10.69
CA VAL A 151 -14.46 -7.97 9.26
C VAL A 151 -13.52 -9.13 8.98
N ALA A 152 -12.43 -9.26 9.75
CA ALA A 152 -11.49 -10.35 9.60
C ALA A 152 -12.16 -11.71 9.81
N LYS A 153 -13.03 -11.80 10.82
CA LYS A 153 -13.82 -13.01 11.09
C LYS A 153 -14.71 -13.37 9.91
N THR A 154 -15.35 -12.39 9.29
CA THR A 154 -16.17 -12.59 8.08
C THR A 154 -15.35 -13.16 6.92
N ILE A 155 -14.10 -12.71 6.74
CA ILE A 155 -13.19 -13.26 5.72
C ILE A 155 -12.87 -14.72 6.03
N VAL A 156 -12.40 -15.04 7.23
CA VAL A 156 -12.03 -16.42 7.63
C VAL A 156 -13.22 -17.38 7.47
N GLU A 157 -14.38 -17.01 8.02
CA GLU A 157 -15.59 -17.82 7.90
C GLU A 157 -16.05 -17.96 6.45
N THR A 158 -15.82 -16.96 5.61
CA THR A 158 -16.17 -17.05 4.19
C THR A 158 -15.29 -18.06 3.47
N GLU A 159 -13.97 -18.01 3.67
CA GLU A 159 -13.05 -18.98 3.07
C GLU A 159 -13.34 -20.43 3.50
N ASP A 160 -13.63 -20.63 4.79
CA ASP A 160 -13.96 -21.96 5.31
C ASP A 160 -15.36 -22.42 4.88
N GLY A 161 -16.34 -21.51 4.91
CA GLY A 161 -17.71 -21.79 4.51
C GLY A 161 -17.86 -22.07 3.01
N LEU A 162 -17.02 -21.47 2.16
CA LEU A 162 -17.02 -21.70 0.71
C LEU A 162 -16.65 -23.15 0.35
N LYS A 163 -15.85 -23.85 1.16
CA LYS A 163 -15.53 -25.28 0.95
C LYS A 163 -16.77 -26.18 1.02
N ALA A 164 -17.76 -25.78 1.83
CA ALA A 164 -19.02 -26.49 2.03
C ALA A 164 -20.19 -25.88 1.23
N SER A 165 -19.96 -24.79 0.52
CA SER A 165 -20.96 -24.05 -0.25
C SER A 165 -21.21 -24.68 -1.62
N PRO A 166 -22.41 -24.52 -2.22
CA PRO A 166 -22.63 -24.86 -3.63
C PRO A 166 -21.84 -23.99 -4.62
N VAL A 167 -21.19 -22.93 -4.17
CA VAL A 167 -20.39 -22.02 -5.00
C VAL A 167 -18.97 -22.58 -5.13
N LYS A 168 -18.56 -22.91 -6.36
CA LYS A 168 -17.18 -23.32 -6.63
C LYS A 168 -16.23 -22.13 -6.49
N ALA A 169 -15.47 -22.08 -5.40
CA ALA A 169 -14.37 -21.16 -5.24
C ALA A 169 -13.13 -21.63 -6.03
N PRO A 170 -12.31 -20.71 -6.57
CA PRO A 170 -11.00 -21.06 -7.11
C PRO A 170 -10.14 -21.74 -6.04
N SER A 171 -9.38 -22.77 -6.43
CA SER A 171 -8.40 -23.38 -5.53
C SER A 171 -7.22 -22.44 -5.32
N VAL A 172 -6.89 -22.17 -4.07
CA VAL A 172 -5.78 -21.28 -3.68
C VAL A 172 -4.73 -22.10 -2.93
N PRO A 173 -3.50 -22.22 -3.45
CA PRO A 173 -2.42 -22.92 -2.75
C PRO A 173 -1.99 -22.16 -1.48
N ALA A 174 -1.87 -22.88 -0.37
CA ALA A 174 -1.40 -22.31 0.89
C ALA A 174 0.09 -21.91 0.81
N SER A 175 0.47 -20.85 1.55
CA SER A 175 1.87 -20.44 1.73
C SER A 175 2.59 -21.21 2.84
N ASN A 176 1.87 -21.97 3.66
CA ASN A 176 2.36 -22.58 4.91
C ASN A 176 2.81 -21.57 5.98
N VAL A 177 2.56 -20.27 5.78
CA VAL A 177 2.73 -19.27 6.83
C VAL A 177 1.66 -19.50 7.90
N THR A 178 2.06 -19.48 9.16
CA THR A 178 1.20 -19.74 10.31
C THR A 178 0.96 -18.48 11.12
N VAL A 179 -0.14 -18.46 11.89
CA VAL A 179 -0.44 -17.36 12.81
C VAL A 179 0.72 -17.10 13.77
N ALA A 180 1.33 -18.16 14.33
CA ALA A 180 2.44 -18.05 15.26
C ALA A 180 3.68 -17.38 14.65
N GLN A 181 3.99 -17.65 13.38
CA GLN A 181 5.10 -16.99 12.68
C GLN A 181 4.85 -15.50 12.49
N VAL A 182 3.62 -15.10 12.14
CA VAL A 182 3.26 -13.68 11.99
C VAL A 182 3.29 -12.97 13.34
N GLN A 183 2.78 -13.60 14.41
CA GLN A 183 2.87 -13.04 15.77
C GLN A 183 4.33 -12.88 16.24
N ALA A 184 5.19 -13.85 15.97
CA ALA A 184 6.62 -13.74 16.28
C ALA A 184 7.29 -12.60 15.48
N HIS A 185 6.89 -12.40 14.23
CA HIS A 185 7.35 -11.26 13.45
C HIS A 185 6.85 -9.92 14.03
N LEU A 186 5.57 -9.82 14.38
CA LEU A 186 4.97 -8.65 15.02
C LEU A 186 5.66 -8.30 16.34
N ALA A 187 5.99 -9.30 17.16
CA ALA A 187 6.73 -9.09 18.40
C ALA A 187 8.12 -8.48 18.14
N THR A 188 8.83 -8.96 17.10
CA THR A 188 10.10 -8.37 16.66
C THR A 188 9.93 -6.92 16.21
N LEU A 189 8.89 -6.62 15.41
CA LEU A 189 8.58 -5.25 14.96
C LEU A 189 8.24 -4.35 16.15
N LYS A 190 7.48 -4.85 17.11
CA LYS A 190 7.12 -4.09 18.32
C LYS A 190 8.34 -3.78 19.17
N ALA A 191 9.23 -4.76 19.41
CA ALA A 191 10.46 -4.52 20.14
C ALA A 191 11.33 -3.45 19.45
N ALA A 192 11.54 -3.59 18.12
CA ALA A 192 12.27 -2.60 17.34
C ALA A 192 11.62 -1.22 17.37
N TYR A 193 10.29 -1.15 17.30
CA TYR A 193 9.54 0.11 17.42
C TYR A 193 9.73 0.72 18.79
N ASP A 194 9.53 -0.02 19.87
CA ASP A 194 9.61 0.47 21.24
C ASP A 194 11.03 0.98 21.56
N GLU A 195 12.07 0.25 21.14
CA GLU A 195 13.48 0.61 21.31
C GLU A 195 13.94 1.78 20.41
N PHE A 196 13.24 2.05 19.31
CA PHE A 196 13.64 3.11 18.38
C PHE A 196 13.62 4.49 19.06
N PRO A 197 14.66 5.32 18.91
CA PRO A 197 14.72 6.60 19.61
C PRO A 197 13.58 7.54 19.23
N LEU A 198 13.23 8.43 20.17
CA LEU A 198 12.36 9.57 19.90
C LEU A 198 13.19 10.72 19.37
N PHE A 199 12.70 11.37 18.30
CA PHE A 199 13.36 12.50 17.66
C PHE A 199 12.48 13.75 17.78
N GLY A 200 13.10 14.91 17.95
CA GLY A 200 12.41 16.20 17.99
C GLY A 200 12.11 16.78 16.61
N SER A 201 12.81 16.31 15.56
CA SER A 201 12.63 16.78 14.19
C SER A 201 12.85 15.69 13.14
N LYS A 202 12.40 15.94 11.90
CA LYS A 202 12.62 15.03 10.75
C LYS A 202 14.10 14.95 10.38
N GLU A 203 14.79 16.08 10.52
CA GLU A 203 16.22 16.23 10.26
C GLU A 203 17.06 15.37 11.21
N GLU A 204 16.71 15.31 12.50
CA GLU A 204 17.38 14.44 13.47
C GLU A 204 17.21 12.96 13.12
N LEU A 205 15.99 12.54 12.74
CA LEU A 205 15.74 11.19 12.26
C LEU A 205 16.58 10.87 11.01
N TYR A 206 16.65 11.81 10.06
CA TYR A 206 17.42 11.62 8.83
C TYR A 206 18.91 11.42 9.11
N GLN A 207 19.49 12.24 10.00
CA GLN A 207 20.89 12.10 10.41
C GLN A 207 21.15 10.76 11.14
N TYR A 208 20.21 10.32 11.98
CA TYR A 208 20.31 9.02 12.65
C TYR A 208 20.23 7.85 11.65
N VAL A 209 19.36 7.92 10.64
CA VAL A 209 19.32 6.89 9.60
C VAL A 209 20.62 6.89 8.77
N GLN A 210 21.21 8.06 8.51
CA GLN A 210 22.53 8.15 7.88
C GLN A 210 23.63 7.53 8.74
N SER A 211 23.58 7.65 10.08
CA SER A 211 24.54 6.99 10.95
C SER A 211 24.38 5.47 10.95
N ILE A 212 23.15 4.94 10.87
CA ILE A 212 22.91 3.51 10.69
C ILE A 212 23.56 2.98 9.40
N GLU A 213 23.44 3.74 8.29
CA GLU A 213 24.12 3.38 7.04
C GLU A 213 25.64 3.41 7.19
N ALA A 214 26.20 4.41 7.87
CA ALA A 214 27.64 4.51 8.14
C ALA A 214 28.14 3.31 8.97
N ASP A 215 27.45 2.96 10.06
CA ASP A 215 27.78 1.81 10.91
C ASP A 215 27.74 0.49 10.12
N PHE A 216 26.77 0.36 9.21
CA PHE A 216 26.68 -0.79 8.31
C PHE A 216 27.87 -0.87 7.36
N ILE A 217 28.29 0.25 6.76
CA ILE A 217 29.46 0.31 5.87
C ILE A 217 30.73 -0.06 6.61
N ASP A 218 30.92 0.44 7.84
CA ASP A 218 32.07 0.12 8.66
C ASP A 218 32.11 -1.38 9.02
N ALA A 219 30.97 -1.95 9.42
CA ALA A 219 30.85 -3.38 9.68
C ALA A 219 31.08 -4.24 8.43
N LEU A 220 30.63 -3.78 7.26
CA LEU A 220 30.85 -4.44 5.98
C LEU A 220 32.33 -4.43 5.60
N ALA A 221 33.01 -3.29 5.74
CA ALA A 221 34.44 -3.15 5.52
C ALA A 221 35.27 -4.05 6.47
N ALA A 222 34.82 -4.19 7.72
CA ALA A 222 35.41 -5.08 8.72
C ALA A 222 35.07 -6.57 8.50
N LYS A 223 34.22 -6.92 7.53
CA LYS A 223 33.69 -8.29 7.30
C LYS A 223 32.97 -8.88 8.52
N GLN A 224 32.36 -8.04 9.34
CA GLN A 224 31.66 -8.42 10.57
C GLN A 224 30.14 -8.49 10.35
N SER A 225 29.68 -9.38 9.49
CA SER A 225 28.25 -9.48 9.12
C SER A 225 27.30 -9.72 10.30
N LYS A 226 27.80 -10.30 11.40
CA LYS A 226 27.04 -10.50 12.65
C LYS A 226 26.78 -9.20 13.42
N ASN A 227 27.54 -8.16 13.13
CA ASN A 227 27.49 -6.86 13.81
C ASN A 227 26.70 -5.81 13.01
N PHE A 228 26.04 -6.20 11.92
CA PHE A 228 25.17 -5.27 11.19
C PHE A 228 24.06 -4.76 12.10
N PRO A 229 23.65 -3.48 11.98
CA PRO A 229 22.53 -2.95 12.75
C PRO A 229 21.29 -3.84 12.60
N PRO A 230 20.53 -4.14 13.68
CA PRO A 230 19.42 -5.08 13.63
C PRO A 230 18.37 -4.77 12.54
N LEU A 231 18.04 -3.48 12.37
CA LEU A 231 17.12 -3.02 11.33
C LEU A 231 17.65 -3.30 9.93
N VAL A 232 18.96 -3.13 9.71
CA VAL A 232 19.61 -3.45 8.42
C VAL A 232 19.60 -4.96 8.19
N GLN A 233 19.89 -5.79 9.20
CA GLN A 233 19.81 -7.24 9.06
C GLN A 233 18.41 -7.70 8.63
N GLN A 234 17.37 -7.10 9.20
CA GLN A 234 15.99 -7.37 8.81
C GLN A 234 15.73 -6.96 7.36
N ILE A 235 16.14 -5.76 6.96
CA ILE A 235 16.00 -5.26 5.58
C ILE A 235 16.70 -6.19 4.58
N LEU A 236 17.93 -6.62 4.85
CA LEU A 236 18.65 -7.52 3.94
C LEU A 236 17.94 -8.87 3.76
N LYS A 237 17.22 -9.36 4.78
CA LYS A 237 16.38 -10.56 4.66
C LYS A 237 15.08 -10.32 3.89
N LEU A 238 14.53 -9.11 3.97
CA LEU A 238 13.33 -8.72 3.22
C LEU A 238 13.63 -8.44 1.73
N PHE A 239 14.86 -8.04 1.42
CA PHE A 239 15.33 -7.76 0.07
C PHE A 239 16.55 -8.62 -0.27
N PRO A 240 16.43 -9.96 -0.30
CA PRO A 240 17.57 -10.86 -0.46
C PRO A 240 18.34 -10.63 -1.77
N GLU A 241 17.68 -10.08 -2.80
CA GLU A 241 18.28 -9.77 -4.09
C GLU A 241 19.31 -8.63 -4.06
N VAL A 242 19.37 -7.87 -2.96
CA VAL A 242 20.42 -6.86 -2.77
C VAL A 242 21.74 -7.46 -2.30
N VAL A 243 21.69 -8.70 -1.80
CA VAL A 243 22.85 -9.49 -1.38
C VAL A 243 23.23 -10.42 -2.53
N GLY A 244 24.40 -10.19 -3.12
CA GLY A 244 24.95 -11.06 -4.15
C GLY A 244 25.20 -12.48 -3.62
N GLU A 245 25.29 -13.46 -4.53
CA GLU A 245 25.63 -14.86 -4.17
C GLU A 245 26.97 -14.97 -3.42
N ASP A 246 27.88 -14.04 -3.70
CA ASP A 246 29.19 -13.88 -3.04
C ASP A 246 29.13 -13.09 -1.72
N GLY A 247 27.92 -12.68 -1.29
CA GLY A 247 27.70 -11.78 -0.16
C GLY A 247 28.01 -10.32 -0.45
N SER A 248 28.27 -9.93 -1.71
CA SER A 248 28.51 -8.53 -2.05
C SER A 248 27.24 -7.70 -1.96
N MET A 249 27.40 -6.41 -1.64
CA MET A 249 26.29 -5.43 -1.55
C MET A 249 26.26 -4.53 -2.79
N SER A 250 26.72 -5.04 -3.94
CA SER A 250 26.87 -4.28 -5.18
C SER A 250 25.54 -3.82 -5.79
N SER A 251 24.43 -4.43 -5.37
CA SER A 251 23.05 -4.06 -5.70
C SER A 251 22.46 -2.99 -4.76
N LEU A 252 23.22 -2.52 -3.76
CA LEU A 252 22.84 -1.41 -2.90
C LEU A 252 23.54 -0.11 -3.32
N THR A 253 22.78 0.98 -3.29
CA THR A 253 23.32 2.33 -3.18
C THR A 253 23.56 2.59 -1.71
N LEU A 254 24.82 2.94 -1.41
CA LEU A 254 25.28 3.36 -0.09
C LEU A 254 25.86 4.76 -0.21
N GLN A 255 25.59 5.64 0.76
CA GLN A 255 26.10 7.01 0.83
C GLN A 255 25.81 7.82 -0.44
N LEU A 256 24.54 7.87 -0.86
CA LEU A 256 24.14 8.74 -1.97
C LEU A 256 24.37 10.21 -1.62
N ASP A 257 25.27 10.88 -2.35
CA ASP A 257 25.64 12.29 -2.11
C ASP A 257 24.51 13.24 -2.49
N CYS A 258 23.60 13.45 -1.54
CA CYS A 258 22.50 14.41 -1.65
C CYS A 258 22.89 15.82 -1.18
N THR A 259 24.16 16.07 -0.83
CA THR A 259 24.59 17.31 -0.15
C THR A 259 24.66 18.52 -1.05
N LYS A 260 24.65 18.32 -2.37
CA LYS A 260 24.82 19.38 -3.37
C LYS A 260 24.14 19.06 -4.69
N CYS A 261 23.85 20.08 -5.48
CA CYS A 261 23.29 19.93 -6.82
C CYS A 261 24.23 19.10 -7.71
N PRO A 262 23.76 18.01 -8.34
CA PRO A 262 24.60 17.20 -9.23
C PRO A 262 25.14 17.92 -10.46
N ASN A 263 24.49 19.03 -10.87
CA ASN A 263 24.86 19.80 -12.07
C ASN A 263 25.86 20.93 -11.77
N CYS A 264 25.60 21.74 -10.74
CA CYS A 264 26.42 22.93 -10.45
C CYS A 264 27.17 22.87 -9.11
N LEU A 265 27.03 21.76 -8.36
CA LEU A 265 27.67 21.52 -7.07
C LEU A 265 27.28 22.51 -5.95
N LYS A 266 26.21 23.30 -6.15
CA LYS A 266 25.64 24.15 -5.11
C LYS A 266 25.26 23.32 -3.88
N PRO A 267 25.77 23.64 -2.67
CA PRO A 267 25.37 22.94 -1.45
C PRO A 267 23.88 23.10 -1.14
N PHE A 268 23.29 22.05 -0.57
CA PHE A 268 21.91 22.02 -0.09
C PHE A 268 21.85 22.05 1.44
N SER A 269 20.81 22.71 1.98
CA SER A 269 20.49 22.64 3.41
C SER A 269 20.10 21.22 3.81
N LEU A 270 20.29 20.83 5.07
CA LEU A 270 19.93 19.48 5.55
C LEU A 270 18.46 19.12 5.25
N SER A 271 17.53 20.06 5.45
CA SER A 271 16.12 19.85 5.13
C SER A 271 15.90 19.63 3.64
N THR A 272 16.63 20.32 2.77
CA THR A 272 16.61 20.08 1.32
C THR A 272 17.17 18.70 0.98
N GLN A 273 18.30 18.30 1.58
CA GLN A 273 18.92 16.99 1.37
C GLN A 273 17.95 15.86 1.73
N MET A 274 17.35 15.92 2.93
CA MET A 274 16.33 14.96 3.39
C MET A 274 15.14 14.89 2.43
N ASN A 275 14.58 16.05 2.05
CA ASN A 275 13.41 16.10 1.18
C ASN A 275 13.67 15.53 -0.23
N LEU A 276 14.87 15.73 -0.76
CA LEU A 276 15.31 15.19 -2.05
C LEU A 276 15.62 13.69 -1.96
N HIS A 277 16.24 13.26 -0.85
CA HIS A 277 16.59 11.89 -0.62
C HIS A 277 15.31 11.09 -0.35
N VAL A 278 14.67 11.24 0.80
CA VAL A 278 13.58 10.37 1.28
C VAL A 278 12.18 10.99 1.20
N GLY A 279 12.09 12.28 0.88
CA GLY A 279 10.81 13.02 0.83
C GLY A 279 10.12 13.02 -0.53
N GLY A 280 10.74 12.46 -1.57
CA GLY A 280 10.22 12.46 -2.95
C GLY A 280 10.01 13.84 -3.55
N LYS A 281 10.68 14.88 -3.02
CA LYS A 281 10.53 16.24 -3.56
C LYS A 281 11.34 16.40 -4.83
N THR A 282 10.77 17.16 -5.74
CA THR A 282 11.44 17.71 -6.90
C THR A 282 11.61 19.20 -6.71
N LEU A 283 12.81 19.72 -6.97
CA LEU A 283 13.09 21.15 -6.91
C LEU A 283 13.81 21.64 -8.16
N VAL A 284 13.72 22.93 -8.43
CA VAL A 284 14.54 23.60 -9.44
C VAL A 284 15.71 24.25 -8.71
N CYS A 285 16.94 23.92 -9.12
CA CYS A 285 18.13 24.54 -8.55
C CYS A 285 18.15 26.03 -8.91
N ASP A 286 18.23 26.89 -7.91
CA ASP A 286 18.24 28.34 -8.06
C ASP A 286 19.54 28.92 -8.66
N GLN A 287 20.59 28.11 -8.79
CA GLN A 287 21.85 28.53 -9.44
C GLN A 287 21.93 28.11 -10.92
N CYS A 288 21.48 26.89 -11.27
CA CYS A 288 21.62 26.36 -12.63
C CYS A 288 20.29 26.09 -13.34
N GLU A 289 19.16 26.37 -12.68
CA GLU A 289 17.79 26.18 -13.18
C GLU A 289 17.47 24.75 -13.66
N ASN A 290 18.28 23.78 -13.25
CA ASN A 290 18.06 22.36 -13.53
C ASN A 290 17.16 21.76 -12.46
N TRP A 291 16.28 20.88 -12.89
CA TRP A 291 15.43 20.08 -12.02
C TRP A 291 16.31 19.06 -11.28
N THR A 292 16.09 18.94 -9.98
CA THR A 292 16.81 18.02 -9.09
C THR A 292 15.80 17.23 -8.30
N HIS A 293 15.93 15.92 -8.35
CA HIS A 293 15.14 14.93 -7.60
C HIS A 293 16.02 13.69 -7.39
N TYR A 294 15.52 12.68 -6.67
CA TYR A 294 16.28 11.48 -6.31
C TYR A 294 17.00 10.82 -7.52
N GLU A 295 16.31 10.66 -8.66
CA GLU A 295 16.87 10.06 -9.88
C GLU A 295 18.08 10.85 -10.42
N THR A 296 18.11 12.17 -10.23
CA THR A 296 19.23 13.04 -10.61
C THR A 296 20.52 12.64 -9.86
N PHE A 297 20.41 12.26 -8.58
CA PHE A 297 21.56 11.81 -7.79
C PHE A 297 22.02 10.41 -8.20
N LYS A 298 21.10 9.51 -8.55
CA LYS A 298 21.42 8.17 -9.08
C LYS A 298 22.15 8.28 -10.41
N LEU A 299 21.71 9.17 -11.30
CA LEU A 299 22.42 9.49 -12.54
C LEU A 299 23.83 10.03 -12.27
N ALA A 300 23.98 10.90 -11.28
CA ALA A 300 25.29 11.45 -10.91
C ALA A 300 26.25 10.38 -10.38
N GLN A 301 25.77 9.47 -9.54
CA GLN A 301 26.54 8.31 -9.06
C GLN A 301 26.90 7.40 -10.23
N MET A 302 25.95 7.05 -11.09
CA MET A 302 26.19 6.22 -12.27
C MET A 302 27.24 6.83 -13.20
N ARG A 303 27.23 8.14 -13.44
CA ARG A 303 28.26 8.83 -14.25
C ARG A 303 29.67 8.75 -13.64
N LYS A 304 29.79 8.73 -12.31
CA LYS A 304 31.09 8.54 -11.64
C LYS A 304 31.63 7.12 -11.85
N GLU A 305 30.74 6.12 -11.86
CA GLU A 305 31.10 4.71 -12.02
C GLU A 305 31.26 4.28 -13.49
N VAL A 306 30.51 4.91 -14.39
CA VAL A 306 30.52 4.69 -15.84
C VAL A 306 30.78 6.02 -16.53
N PRO A 307 32.04 6.52 -16.54
CA PRO A 307 32.36 7.82 -17.12
C PRO A 307 32.43 7.80 -18.66
N THR A 308 32.74 6.63 -19.24
CA THR A 308 32.95 6.45 -20.68
C THR A 308 32.38 5.13 -21.17
N PHE A 309 31.92 5.10 -22.41
CA PHE A 309 31.52 3.89 -23.12
C PHE A 309 32.65 3.45 -24.06
N GLU A 310 33.29 2.33 -23.74
CA GLU A 310 34.35 1.75 -24.56
C GLU A 310 33.83 0.56 -25.38
N PHE A 311 34.13 0.51 -26.67
CA PHE A 311 33.79 -0.60 -27.56
C PHE A 311 34.82 -0.78 -28.66
N LYS A 312 34.72 -1.90 -29.39
CA LYS A 312 35.61 -2.24 -30.51
C LYS A 312 34.82 -2.23 -31.82
N ILE A 313 35.37 -1.59 -32.84
CA ILE A 313 34.83 -1.57 -34.21
C ILE A 313 35.84 -2.17 -35.19
N GLY A 314 35.36 -2.66 -36.34
CA GLY A 314 36.20 -3.27 -37.37
C GLY A 314 36.15 -4.80 -37.39
N ILE A 315 36.96 -5.38 -38.27
CA ILE A 315 37.02 -6.82 -38.54
C ILE A 315 37.77 -7.52 -37.38
N PRO A 316 37.49 -8.78 -37.00
CA PRO A 316 38.13 -9.44 -35.86
C PRO A 316 39.67 -9.38 -35.78
N LEU A 317 40.38 -9.31 -36.92
CA LEU A 317 41.84 -9.15 -36.95
C LEU A 317 42.33 -7.69 -36.93
N PHE A 318 41.46 -6.70 -37.14
CA PHE A 318 41.77 -5.27 -37.21
C PHE A 318 40.75 -4.45 -36.42
N GLN A 319 40.59 -4.78 -35.13
CA GLN A 319 39.68 -4.07 -34.25
C GLN A 319 40.31 -2.77 -33.74
N THR A 320 39.61 -1.65 -33.91
CA THR A 320 39.97 -0.36 -33.32
C THR A 320 39.13 -0.13 -32.07
N LYS A 321 39.78 0.20 -30.94
CA LYS A 321 39.10 0.61 -29.71
C LYS A 321 38.58 2.03 -29.88
N ARG A 322 37.32 2.24 -29.52
CA ARG A 322 36.63 3.54 -29.52
C ARG A 322 36.12 3.81 -28.11
N THR A 323 36.09 5.08 -27.76
CA THR A 323 35.63 5.55 -26.45
C THR A 323 34.70 6.73 -26.69
N LEU A 324 33.47 6.62 -26.20
CA LEU A 324 32.49 7.70 -26.22
C LEU A 324 32.30 8.28 -24.81
N PRO A 325 32.18 9.60 -24.69
CA PRO A 325 31.80 10.21 -23.43
C PRO A 325 30.34 9.87 -23.11
N ILE A 326 30.08 9.64 -21.83
CA ILE A 326 28.73 9.46 -21.32
C ILE A 326 28.07 10.86 -21.16
N PRO A 327 26.78 11.04 -21.51
CA PRO A 327 26.15 12.36 -21.53
C PRO A 327 26.13 13.05 -20.17
N GLU A 328 25.98 14.37 -20.23
CA GLU A 328 25.61 15.15 -19.06
C GLU A 328 24.19 14.84 -18.57
N ILE A 329 23.96 15.07 -17.28
CA ILE A 329 22.63 14.94 -16.68
C ILE A 329 21.70 15.95 -17.38
N PRO A 330 20.54 15.53 -17.88
CA PRO A 330 19.61 16.42 -18.57
C PRO A 330 19.00 17.45 -17.61
N ARG A 331 18.50 18.55 -18.16
CA ARG A 331 17.89 19.65 -17.39
C ARG A 331 16.69 19.20 -16.55
N ASP A 332 15.93 18.22 -17.03
CA ASP A 332 14.79 17.66 -16.30
C ASP A 332 15.21 16.62 -15.25
N GLY A 333 16.47 16.18 -15.25
CA GLY A 333 17.06 15.23 -14.30
C GLY A 333 16.59 13.78 -14.45
N LYS A 334 15.83 13.43 -15.50
CA LYS A 334 15.19 12.12 -15.66
C LYS A 334 16.07 11.08 -16.35
N ALA A 335 16.02 9.81 -15.92
CA ALA A 335 16.82 8.76 -16.56
C ALA A 335 16.34 8.42 -17.98
N LYS A 336 15.04 8.55 -18.27
CA LYS A 336 14.52 8.38 -19.64
C LYS A 336 15.18 9.36 -20.61
N THR A 337 15.11 10.66 -20.29
CA THR A 337 15.73 11.72 -21.09
C THR A 337 17.24 11.51 -21.22
N TYR A 338 17.88 11.03 -20.15
CA TYR A 338 19.29 10.67 -20.16
C TYR A 338 19.60 9.52 -21.13
N MET A 339 18.82 8.43 -21.10
CA MET A 339 18.99 7.28 -21.98
C MET A 339 18.75 7.65 -23.44
N ASP A 340 17.74 8.46 -23.74
CA ASP A 340 17.49 8.98 -25.09
C ASP A 340 18.69 9.80 -25.61
N ARG A 341 19.29 10.63 -24.74
CA ARG A 341 20.49 11.41 -25.08
C ARG A 341 21.71 10.51 -25.30
N LEU A 342 21.89 9.47 -24.49
CA LEU A 342 22.96 8.49 -24.66
C LEU A 342 22.88 7.80 -26.02
N TRP A 343 21.69 7.29 -26.37
CA TRP A 343 21.51 6.61 -27.64
C TRP A 343 21.66 7.54 -28.84
N ARG A 344 21.27 8.81 -28.70
CA ARG A 344 21.56 9.83 -29.70
C ARG A 344 23.06 10.03 -29.92
N ILE A 345 23.87 10.09 -28.85
CA ILE A 345 25.35 10.21 -28.97
C ILE A 345 25.94 8.99 -29.69
N VAL A 346 25.47 7.78 -29.34
CA VAL A 346 25.92 6.55 -30.01
C VAL A 346 25.57 6.60 -31.50
N PHE A 347 24.34 6.99 -31.83
CA PHE A 347 23.89 7.11 -33.22
C PHE A 347 24.68 8.16 -34.01
N GLU A 348 24.91 9.34 -33.44
CA GLU A 348 25.73 10.39 -34.05
C GLU A 348 27.15 9.90 -34.34
N ASP A 349 27.76 9.12 -33.45
CA ASP A 349 29.08 8.51 -33.69
C ASP A 349 29.06 7.49 -34.83
N GLU A 350 28.03 6.64 -34.90
CA GLU A 350 27.84 5.68 -35.99
C GLU A 350 27.69 6.39 -37.35
N CYS A 351 26.99 7.52 -37.37
CA CYS A 351 26.85 8.35 -38.57
C CYS A 351 28.18 9.00 -38.99
N ILE A 352 28.95 9.54 -38.04
CA ILE A 352 30.22 10.21 -38.32
C ILE A 352 31.30 9.22 -38.77
N THR A 353 31.31 8.01 -38.18
CA THR A 353 32.37 7.03 -38.43
C THR A 353 32.04 6.00 -39.50
N HIS A 354 30.78 5.92 -39.91
CA HIS A 354 30.25 4.88 -40.78
C HIS A 354 30.47 3.45 -40.23
N HIS A 355 30.73 3.32 -38.93
CA HIS A 355 30.90 2.04 -38.26
C HIS A 355 29.81 1.86 -37.21
N ARG A 356 29.05 0.76 -37.32
CA ARG A 356 28.04 0.41 -36.31
C ARG A 356 28.71 -0.07 -35.03
N VAL A 357 28.22 0.42 -33.90
CA VAL A 357 28.58 -0.12 -32.59
C VAL A 357 27.98 -1.53 -32.47
N PRO A 358 28.77 -2.54 -32.08
CA PRO A 358 28.27 -3.89 -31.95
C PRO A 358 27.09 -3.98 -30.97
N TYR A 359 26.03 -4.71 -31.34
CA TYR A 359 24.86 -4.91 -30.50
C TYR A 359 25.22 -5.40 -29.09
N LYS A 360 26.19 -6.33 -28.98
CA LYS A 360 26.69 -6.82 -27.69
C LYS A 360 27.28 -5.70 -26.81
N ALA A 361 27.93 -4.70 -27.41
CA ALA A 361 28.49 -3.57 -26.69
C ALA A 361 27.39 -2.59 -26.22
N LYS A 362 26.37 -2.33 -27.06
CA LYS A 362 25.19 -1.54 -26.66
C LYS A 362 24.45 -2.20 -25.50
N PHE A 363 24.19 -3.50 -25.60
CA PHE A 363 23.54 -4.27 -24.53
C PHE A 363 24.38 -4.26 -23.24
N ALA A 364 25.70 -4.49 -23.33
CA ALA A 364 26.57 -4.45 -22.16
C ALA A 364 26.63 -3.06 -21.50
N LEU A 365 26.57 -1.97 -22.28
CA LEU A 365 26.47 -0.61 -21.73
C LEU A 365 25.15 -0.40 -20.99
N GLU A 366 24.04 -0.78 -21.64
CA GLU A 366 22.71 -0.66 -21.05
C GLU A 366 22.63 -1.44 -19.74
N GLU A 367 23.06 -2.71 -19.72
CA GLU A 367 23.11 -3.53 -18.51
C GLU A 367 23.96 -2.88 -17.41
N ARG A 368 25.12 -2.30 -17.73
CA ARG A 368 25.96 -1.59 -16.74
C ARG A 368 25.26 -0.36 -16.17
N ILE A 369 24.59 0.43 -17.01
CA ILE A 369 23.83 1.62 -16.57
C ILE A 369 22.65 1.19 -15.69
N MET A 370 21.88 0.20 -16.14
CA MET A 370 20.74 -0.33 -15.38
C MET A 370 21.19 -0.94 -14.05
N ALA A 371 22.32 -1.64 -14.01
CA ALA A 371 22.89 -2.18 -12.78
C ALA A 371 23.25 -1.07 -11.76
N CYS A 372 23.51 0.16 -12.20
CA CYS A 372 23.73 1.30 -11.32
C CYS A 372 22.41 1.99 -10.92
N LEU A 373 21.54 2.24 -11.89
CA LEU A 373 20.27 2.95 -11.66
C LEU A 373 19.28 2.13 -10.83
N ASN A 374 19.30 0.80 -10.96
CA ASN A 374 18.37 -0.12 -10.31
C ASN A 374 18.83 -0.60 -8.93
N ARG A 375 19.95 -0.08 -8.41
CA ARG A 375 20.38 -0.37 -7.05
C ARG A 375 19.33 0.14 -6.06
N LEU A 376 18.99 -0.64 -5.05
CA LEU A 376 18.13 -0.17 -3.98
C LEU A 376 18.95 0.69 -3.01
N ASP A 377 18.36 1.73 -2.45
CA ASP A 377 19.05 2.63 -1.53
C ASP A 377 18.72 2.24 -0.09
N LEU A 378 19.76 1.99 0.72
CA LEU A 378 19.57 1.49 2.08
C LEU A 378 18.82 2.49 2.97
N VAL A 379 19.07 3.80 2.82
CA VAL A 379 18.37 4.84 3.57
C VAL A 379 16.88 4.83 3.20
N GLN A 380 16.54 4.71 1.92
CA GLN A 380 15.15 4.55 1.47
C GLN A 380 14.52 3.29 2.07
N LEU A 381 15.20 2.14 2.03
CA LEU A 381 14.69 0.89 2.58
C LEU A 381 14.44 0.99 4.09
N ILE A 382 15.32 1.69 4.83
CA ILE A 382 15.11 1.98 6.26
C ILE A 382 13.84 2.81 6.45
N TYR A 383 13.68 3.92 5.72
CA TYR A 383 12.49 4.76 5.81
C TYR A 383 11.21 3.99 5.50
N ARG A 384 11.23 3.13 4.46
CA ARG A 384 10.09 2.28 4.13
C ARG A 384 9.74 1.32 5.26
N GLN A 385 10.74 0.69 5.87
CA GLN A 385 10.50 -0.23 6.98
C GLN A 385 9.99 0.51 8.23
N LEU A 386 10.47 1.72 8.50
CA LEU A 386 9.95 2.56 9.58
C LEU A 386 8.49 2.98 9.35
N LEU A 387 8.13 3.31 8.10
CA LEU A 387 6.74 3.62 7.71
C LEU A 387 5.82 2.42 7.96
N PHE A 388 6.20 1.26 7.43
CA PHE A 388 5.47 0.02 7.62
C PHE A 388 5.33 -0.32 9.12
N MET A 389 6.43 -0.25 9.87
CA MET A 389 6.44 -0.50 11.31
C MET A 389 5.53 0.48 12.07
N GLY A 390 5.53 1.77 11.73
CA GLY A 390 4.63 2.76 12.32
C GLY A 390 3.16 2.45 12.06
N GLN A 391 2.81 2.05 10.85
CA GLN A 391 1.42 1.72 10.48
C GLN A 391 0.92 0.42 11.13
N ILE A 392 1.81 -0.55 11.37
CA ILE A 392 1.43 -1.83 11.99
C ILE A 392 1.47 -1.74 13.52
N VAL A 393 2.58 -1.31 14.11
CA VAL A 393 2.79 -1.35 15.57
C VAL A 393 1.90 -0.35 16.31
N ALA A 394 1.55 0.79 15.71
CA ALA A 394 0.56 1.71 16.28
C ALA A 394 -0.84 1.08 16.45
N HIS A 395 -1.09 -0.07 15.83
CA HIS A 395 -2.35 -0.83 15.89
C HIS A 395 -2.10 -2.28 16.31
N TYR A 396 -1.11 -2.49 17.18
CA TYR A 396 -0.59 -3.82 17.54
C TYR A 396 -1.68 -4.80 17.98
N ASP A 397 -2.62 -4.39 18.84
CA ASP A 397 -3.66 -5.28 19.38
C ASP A 397 -4.56 -5.87 18.30
N TYR A 398 -4.86 -5.09 17.25
CA TYR A 398 -5.59 -5.59 16.09
C TYR A 398 -4.74 -6.52 15.23
N TRP A 399 -3.52 -6.11 14.86
CA TRP A 399 -2.66 -6.91 14.00
C TRP A 399 -2.20 -8.21 14.67
N ASN A 400 -2.09 -8.24 16.01
CA ASN A 400 -1.72 -9.41 16.78
C ASN A 400 -2.89 -10.37 17.05
N HIS A 401 -4.13 -9.98 16.70
CA HIS A 401 -5.31 -10.82 16.89
C HIS A 401 -5.30 -12.04 15.95
N PRO A 402 -5.42 -13.29 16.44
CA PRO A 402 -5.28 -14.50 15.63
C PRO A 402 -6.20 -14.54 14.40
N THR A 403 -7.45 -14.11 14.54
CA THR A 403 -8.41 -14.06 13.42
C THR A 403 -8.02 -13.04 12.35
N VAL A 404 -7.43 -11.91 12.73
CA VAL A 404 -6.95 -10.88 11.80
C VAL A 404 -5.78 -11.44 10.99
N ILE A 405 -4.85 -12.09 11.66
CA ILE A 405 -3.70 -12.74 11.02
C ILE A 405 -4.17 -13.86 10.07
N GLN A 406 -5.12 -14.69 10.50
CA GLN A 406 -5.66 -15.75 9.64
C GLN A 406 -6.32 -15.19 8.37
N ALA A 407 -7.10 -14.11 8.50
CA ALA A 407 -7.68 -13.42 7.35
C ALA A 407 -6.61 -12.83 6.42
N ALA A 408 -5.56 -12.24 6.99
CA ALA A 408 -4.42 -11.72 6.22
C ALA A 408 -3.68 -12.85 5.46
N ILE A 409 -3.50 -14.03 6.07
CA ILE A 409 -2.88 -15.20 5.42
C ILE A 409 -3.72 -15.64 4.21
N HIS A 410 -5.05 -15.74 4.35
CA HIS A 410 -5.92 -16.08 3.23
C HIS A 410 -5.80 -15.08 2.07
N ARG A 411 -5.76 -13.78 2.39
CA ARG A 411 -5.59 -12.73 1.38
C ARG A 411 -4.22 -12.77 0.72
N TYR A 412 -3.17 -13.07 1.49
CA TYR A 412 -1.82 -13.25 0.98
C TYR A 412 -1.70 -14.46 0.04
N ASP A 413 -2.31 -15.60 0.39
CA ASP A 413 -2.31 -16.79 -0.46
C ASP A 413 -2.99 -16.51 -1.81
N LYS A 414 -4.12 -15.80 -1.79
CA LYS A 414 -4.78 -15.29 -3.01
C LYS A 414 -3.89 -14.32 -3.79
N PHE A 415 -3.21 -13.40 -3.10
CA PHE A 415 -2.29 -12.45 -3.73
C PHE A 415 -1.15 -13.16 -4.46
N ARG A 416 -0.59 -14.22 -3.88
CA ARG A 416 0.45 -15.02 -4.53
C ARG A 416 0.00 -15.65 -5.84
N VAL A 417 -1.26 -16.10 -5.92
CA VAL A 417 -1.81 -16.65 -7.17
C VAL A 417 -1.82 -15.59 -8.26
N VAL A 418 -2.32 -14.38 -7.96
CA VAL A 418 -2.35 -13.31 -8.95
C VAL A 418 -0.95 -12.79 -9.27
N ALA A 419 -0.06 -12.61 -8.29
CA ALA A 419 1.29 -12.11 -8.50
C ALA A 419 2.20 -13.07 -9.30
N ASN A 420 1.91 -14.38 -9.29
CA ASN A 420 2.63 -15.37 -10.09
C ASN A 420 2.01 -15.59 -11.48
N ALA A 421 0.93 -14.89 -11.83
CA ALA A 421 0.34 -15.01 -13.15
C ALA A 421 1.26 -14.38 -14.23
N PRO A 422 1.36 -14.96 -15.44
CA PRO A 422 2.29 -14.48 -16.48
C PRO A 422 2.14 -13.00 -16.89
N LYS A 423 0.97 -12.41 -16.64
CA LYS A 423 0.62 -11.02 -16.98
C LYS A 423 0.70 -10.05 -15.79
N ALA A 424 1.00 -10.54 -14.59
CA ALA A 424 0.89 -9.77 -13.35
C ALA A 424 2.24 -9.15 -12.93
N GLN A 425 2.77 -8.27 -13.76
CA GLN A 425 3.96 -7.51 -13.40
C GLN A 425 3.57 -6.36 -12.47
N ASP A 426 4.38 -6.17 -11.42
CA ASP A 426 4.36 -4.98 -10.56
C ASP A 426 3.04 -4.73 -9.80
N LEU A 427 2.40 -5.79 -9.29
CA LEU A 427 1.23 -5.64 -8.41
C LEU A 427 1.62 -4.95 -7.09
N ALA A 428 0.67 -4.23 -6.49
CA ALA A 428 0.81 -3.53 -5.21
C ALA A 428 0.02 -4.28 -4.12
N ALA A 429 0.64 -4.49 -2.96
CA ALA A 429 0.03 -5.18 -1.83
C ALA A 429 -0.60 -4.21 -0.81
N THR A 430 -1.66 -4.66 -0.14
CA THR A 430 -2.23 -4.01 1.05
C THR A 430 -1.40 -4.36 2.28
N LEU A 431 -1.52 -3.60 3.37
CA LEU A 431 -0.69 -3.76 4.58
C LEU A 431 -0.78 -5.15 5.20
N ASP A 432 -1.95 -5.80 5.17
CA ASP A 432 -2.13 -7.18 5.63
C ASP A 432 -1.37 -8.20 4.77
N ILE A 433 -1.39 -8.03 3.45
CA ILE A 433 -0.65 -8.86 2.51
C ILE A 433 0.86 -8.61 2.65
N LEU A 434 1.27 -7.36 2.85
CA LEU A 434 2.67 -6.99 3.10
C LEU A 434 3.18 -7.62 4.41
N LEU A 435 2.40 -7.57 5.49
CA LEU A 435 2.78 -8.17 6.77
C LEU A 435 3.06 -9.68 6.66
N VAL A 436 2.13 -10.43 6.07
CA VAL A 436 2.31 -11.88 5.87
C VAL A 436 3.42 -12.16 4.85
N GLY A 437 3.54 -11.32 3.81
CA GLY A 437 4.62 -11.39 2.84
C GLY A 437 6.00 -11.22 3.48
N GLN A 438 6.19 -10.20 4.31
CA GLN A 438 7.41 -10.00 5.09
C GLN A 438 7.69 -11.21 6.00
N THR A 439 6.69 -11.73 6.72
CA THR A 439 6.85 -12.97 7.52
C THR A 439 7.32 -14.15 6.66
N HIS A 440 6.73 -14.33 5.48
CA HIS A 440 7.11 -15.42 4.57
C HIS A 440 8.57 -15.24 4.13
N GLN A 441 8.96 -14.05 3.65
CA GLN A 441 10.33 -13.79 3.22
C GLN A 441 11.36 -14.00 4.34
N LEU A 442 11.05 -13.57 5.56
CA LEU A 442 11.91 -13.76 6.73
C LEU A 442 12.09 -15.23 7.13
N THR A 443 11.13 -16.10 6.79
CA THR A 443 11.16 -17.54 7.14
C THR A 443 11.67 -18.42 6.01
N SER A 444 11.38 -18.09 4.75
CA SER A 444 11.82 -18.85 3.57
C SER A 444 13.13 -18.34 2.97
N SER A 445 13.56 -17.12 3.28
CA SER A 445 14.69 -16.42 2.64
C SER A 445 14.56 -16.29 1.12
N THR A 446 13.34 -16.37 0.58
CA THR A 446 13.04 -16.16 -0.85
C THR A 446 12.28 -14.86 -1.02
N ALA A 447 12.52 -14.14 -2.13
CA ALA A 447 11.67 -13.01 -2.49
C ALA A 447 10.29 -13.52 -2.89
N VAL A 448 9.24 -13.13 -2.15
CA VAL A 448 7.86 -13.56 -2.41
C VAL A 448 6.93 -12.41 -2.82
N LEU A 449 7.28 -11.18 -2.45
CA LEU A 449 6.55 -9.98 -2.86
C LEU A 449 7.16 -9.41 -4.16
N PRO A 450 6.33 -8.92 -5.10
CA PRO A 450 6.83 -8.29 -6.30
C PRO A 450 7.59 -7.00 -5.97
N VAL A 451 8.82 -6.90 -6.49
CA VAL A 451 9.62 -5.67 -6.44
C VAL A 451 9.04 -4.68 -7.44
N ASP A 452 8.94 -3.41 -7.04
CA ASP A 452 8.49 -2.33 -7.92
C ASP A 452 9.51 -2.08 -9.05
N LYS A 453 9.09 -2.20 -10.31
CA LYS A 453 9.91 -1.91 -11.49
C LYS A 453 9.57 -0.58 -12.17
N GLY A 454 8.94 0.35 -11.45
CA GLY A 454 9.14 1.77 -11.71
C GLY A 454 8.53 2.40 -12.94
N SER A 455 7.57 1.77 -13.60
CA SER A 455 6.90 2.39 -14.76
C SER A 455 5.63 3.15 -14.39
N ASP A 456 5.01 2.86 -13.25
CA ASP A 456 3.64 3.28 -12.96
C ASP A 456 3.46 3.77 -11.51
N SER A 457 2.61 4.79 -11.33
CA SER A 457 2.27 5.29 -9.99
C SER A 457 1.69 4.14 -9.13
N THR A 458 1.92 4.19 -7.81
CA THR A 458 1.33 3.18 -6.89
C THR A 458 -0.18 3.05 -7.08
N THR A 459 -0.85 4.15 -7.42
CA THR A 459 -2.28 4.18 -7.76
C THR A 459 -2.63 3.28 -8.95
N VAL A 460 -1.85 3.33 -10.03
CA VAL A 460 -2.05 2.49 -11.22
C VAL A 460 -1.81 1.02 -10.88
N ARG A 461 -0.74 0.72 -10.14
CA ARG A 461 -0.42 -0.64 -9.68
C ARG A 461 -1.50 -1.24 -8.79
N LEU A 462 -2.10 -0.42 -7.91
CA LEU A 462 -3.27 -0.82 -7.12
C LEU A 462 -4.48 -1.13 -8.02
N GLY A 463 -4.71 -0.33 -9.07
CA GLY A 463 -5.72 -0.60 -10.09
C GLY A 463 -5.51 -1.93 -10.81
N ASP A 464 -4.27 -2.21 -11.25
CA ASP A 464 -3.90 -3.49 -11.87
C ASP A 464 -4.08 -4.67 -10.92
N THR A 465 -3.74 -4.49 -9.65
CA THR A 465 -3.92 -5.52 -8.62
C THR A 465 -5.40 -5.80 -8.38
N ALA A 466 -6.22 -4.76 -8.23
CA ALA A 466 -7.66 -4.92 -8.03
C ALA A 466 -8.33 -5.58 -9.24
N PHE A 467 -7.88 -5.25 -10.45
CA PHE A 467 -8.37 -5.85 -11.68
C PHE A 467 -8.04 -7.35 -11.73
N ALA A 468 -6.76 -7.71 -11.55
CA ALA A 468 -6.30 -9.09 -11.57
C ALA A 468 -6.95 -9.93 -10.46
N TRP A 469 -7.10 -9.36 -9.27
CA TRP A 469 -7.80 -9.98 -8.15
C TRP A 469 -9.28 -10.23 -8.46
N GLY A 470 -9.98 -9.21 -8.96
CA GLY A 470 -11.39 -9.31 -9.33
C GLY A 470 -11.63 -10.30 -10.47
N GLU A 471 -10.71 -10.39 -11.43
CA GLU A 471 -10.76 -11.38 -12.51
C GLU A 471 -10.56 -12.81 -11.97
N ALA A 472 -9.59 -13.02 -11.07
CA ALA A 472 -9.26 -14.34 -10.54
C ALA A 472 -10.30 -14.87 -9.53
N PHE A 473 -10.78 -14.01 -8.64
CA PHE A 473 -11.60 -14.42 -7.48
C PHE A 473 -13.03 -13.89 -7.51
N ASN A 474 -13.35 -12.93 -8.38
CA ASN A 474 -14.65 -12.26 -8.41
C ASN A 474 -15.03 -11.66 -7.04
N GLU A 475 -14.04 -11.08 -6.38
CA GLU A 475 -14.09 -10.47 -5.04
C GLU A 475 -13.49 -9.06 -5.07
N PRO A 476 -13.90 -8.15 -4.17
CA PRO A 476 -13.25 -6.86 -4.03
C PRO A 476 -11.84 -7.01 -3.41
N TYR A 477 -10.84 -6.37 -4.02
CA TYR A 477 -9.47 -6.37 -3.49
C TYR A 477 -9.31 -5.46 -2.26
N SER A 478 -9.87 -4.26 -2.35
CA SER A 478 -9.85 -3.23 -1.30
C SER A 478 -11.24 -2.61 -1.14
N SER A 479 -11.45 -1.98 0.00
CA SER A 479 -12.62 -1.13 0.26
C SER A 479 -12.40 0.33 -0.12
N CYS A 480 -11.18 0.66 -0.56
CA CYS A 480 -10.80 1.96 -1.05
C CYS A 480 -11.20 2.15 -2.52
N ALA A 481 -11.85 3.27 -2.84
CA ALA A 481 -12.05 3.70 -4.22
C ALA A 481 -10.70 3.98 -4.89
N LEU A 482 -10.39 3.26 -5.97
CA LEU A 482 -9.16 3.43 -6.75
C LEU A 482 -9.39 4.38 -7.93
N ASP A 483 -8.32 5.03 -8.39
CA ASP A 483 -8.37 6.02 -9.47
C ASP A 483 -8.52 5.34 -10.84
N LEU A 484 -9.76 5.31 -11.31
CA LEU A 484 -10.10 4.79 -12.63
C LEU A 484 -9.49 5.62 -13.76
N GLU A 485 -9.46 6.95 -13.63
CA GLU A 485 -8.98 7.83 -14.70
C GLU A 485 -7.47 7.66 -14.86
N GLY A 486 -6.74 7.77 -13.75
CA GLY A 486 -5.29 7.55 -13.75
C GLY A 486 -4.91 6.14 -14.23
N TRP A 487 -5.73 5.12 -13.95
CA TRP A 487 -5.50 3.76 -14.47
C TRP A 487 -5.77 3.63 -15.97
N ILE A 488 -6.79 4.29 -16.52
CA ILE A 488 -7.09 4.25 -17.96
C ILE A 488 -6.00 4.95 -18.76
N GLU A 489 -5.49 6.09 -18.27
CA GLU A 489 -4.45 6.88 -18.94
C GLU A 489 -3.15 6.10 -19.19
N THR A 490 -2.88 5.05 -18.39
CA THR A 490 -1.70 4.20 -18.58
C THR A 490 -1.92 3.00 -19.51
N LYS A 491 -3.16 2.76 -19.97
CA LYS A 491 -3.44 1.59 -20.82
C LYS A 491 -3.17 1.88 -22.29
N PRO A 492 -2.64 0.90 -23.04
CA PRO A 492 -2.31 1.09 -24.44
C PRO A 492 -3.57 1.34 -25.28
N GLY A 493 -3.53 2.40 -26.08
CA GLY A 493 -4.54 2.78 -27.07
C GLY A 493 -5.53 3.84 -26.56
N ASN A 494 -5.46 5.03 -27.19
CA ASN A 494 -6.19 6.24 -26.78
C ASN A 494 -7.56 6.42 -27.48
N GLU A 495 -8.17 5.33 -27.96
CA GLU A 495 -9.45 5.40 -28.63
C GLU A 495 -10.61 5.37 -27.63
N GLU A 496 -11.62 6.23 -27.80
CA GLU A 496 -12.81 6.28 -26.92
C GLU A 496 -13.51 4.92 -26.75
N VAL A 497 -13.46 4.07 -27.78
CA VAL A 497 -14.05 2.73 -27.78
C VAL A 497 -13.33 1.82 -26.77
N GLN A 498 -12.00 1.89 -26.73
CA GLN A 498 -11.20 1.12 -25.77
C GLN A 498 -11.42 1.63 -24.35
N HIS A 499 -11.47 2.95 -24.15
CA HIS A 499 -11.78 3.53 -22.83
C HIS A 499 -13.15 3.10 -22.32
N LYS A 500 -14.18 3.07 -23.18
CA LYS A 500 -15.52 2.55 -22.82
C LYS A 500 -15.48 1.09 -22.39
N PHE A 501 -14.72 0.25 -23.10
CA PHE A 501 -14.52 -1.15 -22.74
C PHE A 501 -13.80 -1.29 -21.39
N LEU A 502 -12.70 -0.55 -21.16
CA LEU A 502 -11.94 -0.57 -19.91
C LEU A 502 -12.80 -0.16 -18.71
N ARG A 503 -13.61 0.89 -18.84
CA ARG A 503 -14.56 1.31 -17.79
C ARG A 503 -15.59 0.23 -17.48
N HIS A 504 -16.04 -0.50 -18.49
CA HIS A 504 -16.96 -1.61 -18.30
C HIS A 504 -16.31 -2.76 -17.52
N GLN A 505 -15.07 -3.12 -17.87
CA GLN A 505 -14.30 -4.14 -17.17
C GLN A 505 -13.97 -3.72 -15.73
N TRP A 506 -13.59 -2.45 -15.52
CA TRP A 506 -13.35 -1.91 -14.19
C TRP A 506 -14.57 -2.02 -13.27
N LYS A 507 -15.76 -1.64 -13.76
CA LYS A 507 -17.00 -1.80 -13.00
C LYS A 507 -17.31 -3.27 -12.64
N LYS A 508 -16.79 -4.21 -13.43
CA LYS A 508 -16.99 -5.64 -13.20
C LYS A 508 -15.99 -6.21 -12.19
N PHE A 509 -14.71 -5.88 -12.33
CA PHE A 509 -13.62 -6.53 -11.59
C PHE A 509 -13.07 -5.67 -10.43
N CYS A 510 -13.04 -4.35 -10.56
CA CYS A 510 -12.61 -3.41 -9.53
C CYS A 510 -13.79 -2.88 -8.71
N ARG A 511 -14.75 -3.74 -8.39
CA ARG A 511 -15.96 -3.35 -7.64
C ARG A 511 -15.61 -3.01 -6.19
N LEU A 512 -16.31 -2.03 -5.63
CA LEU A 512 -16.27 -1.77 -4.19
C LEU A 512 -17.26 -2.67 -3.46
N PRO A 513 -16.90 -3.19 -2.27
CA PRO A 513 -17.86 -3.86 -1.41
C PRO A 513 -18.91 -2.86 -0.91
N SER A 514 -20.13 -3.34 -0.73
CA SER A 514 -21.18 -2.65 0.01
C SER A 514 -20.71 -2.34 1.43
N ARG A 515 -21.27 -1.29 2.04
CA ARG A 515 -20.81 -0.81 3.35
C ARG A 515 -20.79 -1.89 4.44
N GLY A 516 -21.72 -2.83 4.44
CA GLY A 516 -21.77 -3.94 5.41
C GLY A 516 -20.72 -5.02 5.20
N ASN A 517 -20.07 -5.07 4.03
CA ASN A 517 -19.03 -6.03 3.66
C ASN A 517 -17.65 -5.37 3.52
N ARG A 518 -17.55 -4.05 3.68
CA ARG A 518 -16.30 -3.32 3.55
C ARG A 518 -15.37 -3.60 4.71
N PHE A 519 -14.09 -3.40 4.48
CA PHE A 519 -13.07 -3.37 5.52
C PHE A 519 -13.23 -2.10 6.34
N VAL A 520 -13.98 -2.20 7.44
CA VAL A 520 -14.15 -1.13 8.43
C VAL A 520 -12.77 -0.67 8.89
N GLY A 521 -12.56 0.64 8.99
CA GLY A 521 -11.26 1.26 9.23
C GLY A 521 -10.51 1.70 7.96
N VAL A 522 -10.78 1.10 6.80
CA VAL A 522 -10.20 1.54 5.53
C VAL A 522 -10.91 2.79 5.02
N GLN A 523 -10.17 3.88 4.83
CA GLN A 523 -10.65 5.23 4.50
C GLN A 523 -11.58 5.89 5.53
N GLU A 524 -11.87 5.23 6.65
CA GLU A 524 -12.66 5.79 7.74
C GLU A 524 -11.75 6.53 8.72
N ILE A 525 -12.25 7.64 9.27
CA ILE A 525 -11.57 8.41 10.30
C ILE A 525 -12.38 8.28 11.58
N PHE A 526 -11.72 7.93 12.67
CA PHE A 526 -12.32 7.84 14.00
C PHE A 526 -11.88 9.02 14.84
N ALA A 527 -12.79 9.51 15.69
CA ALA A 527 -12.41 10.41 16.75
C ALA A 527 -11.44 9.68 17.70
N VAL A 528 -10.36 10.34 18.13
CA VAL A 528 -9.33 9.69 18.96
C VAL A 528 -9.90 9.19 20.28
N GLU A 529 -10.92 9.87 20.82
CA GLU A 529 -11.64 9.45 22.02
C GLU A 529 -12.34 8.10 21.82
N SER A 530 -12.72 7.80 20.57
CA SER A 530 -13.34 6.53 20.21
C SER A 530 -12.37 5.37 20.05
N LEU A 531 -11.07 5.67 20.10
CA LEU A 531 -9.96 4.72 20.07
C LEU A 531 -9.31 4.59 21.46
N ILE A 532 -9.82 5.29 22.49
CA ILE A 532 -9.34 5.15 23.88
C ILE A 532 -9.58 3.69 24.33
N GLY A 533 -8.49 2.98 24.65
CA GLY A 533 -8.50 1.54 24.95
C GLY A 533 -8.01 0.64 23.80
N TYR A 534 -7.81 1.18 22.59
CA TYR A 534 -7.22 0.48 21.44
C TYR A 534 -5.70 0.67 21.36
N ASN A 535 -5.18 1.85 21.76
CA ASN A 535 -3.76 2.11 22.01
C ASN A 535 -3.59 3.48 22.71
N ALA A 536 -2.63 3.62 23.63
CA ALA A 536 -2.45 4.85 24.41
C ALA A 536 -1.84 6.04 23.61
N ASP A 537 -1.21 5.75 22.47
CA ASP A 537 -0.36 6.69 21.74
C ASP A 537 -1.11 7.59 20.71
N PHE A 538 -2.42 7.41 20.52
CA PHE A 538 -3.20 8.24 19.57
C PHE A 538 -3.37 9.69 20.03
N THR A 539 -3.10 9.99 21.30
CA THR A 539 -3.23 11.35 21.87
C THR A 539 -2.33 12.37 21.19
N ALA A 540 -1.23 11.94 20.55
CA ALA A 540 -0.32 12.79 19.80
C ALA A 540 -0.77 13.10 18.35
N GLU A 541 -1.87 12.51 17.87
CA GLU A 541 -2.23 12.51 16.45
C GLU A 541 -3.37 13.47 16.05
N GLY A 542 -3.86 14.26 17.00
CA GLY A 542 -4.97 15.20 16.79
C GLY A 542 -6.32 14.62 17.24
N LEU A 543 -7.44 15.23 16.80
CA LEU A 543 -8.78 14.83 17.23
C LEU A 543 -9.34 13.63 16.43
N ALA A 544 -8.77 13.30 15.27
CA ALA A 544 -9.28 12.23 14.42
C ALA A 544 -8.19 11.57 13.56
N THR A 545 -8.20 10.24 13.46
CA THR A 545 -7.19 9.45 12.71
C THR A 545 -7.80 8.20 12.07
N ALA A 546 -7.17 7.67 11.02
CA ALA A 546 -7.54 6.39 10.43
C ALA A 546 -6.77 5.24 11.09
N VAL A 547 -7.38 4.06 11.13
CA VAL A 547 -6.80 2.86 11.76
C VAL A 547 -6.21 1.95 10.68
N SER A 548 -5.02 1.41 10.91
CA SER A 548 -4.45 0.40 10.02
C SER A 548 -5.14 -0.95 10.24
N VAL A 549 -5.82 -1.42 9.22
CA VAL A 549 -6.62 -2.67 9.21
C VAL A 549 -6.43 -3.48 7.93
N ILE A 550 -7.02 -4.66 7.84
CA ILE A 550 -7.04 -5.47 6.60
C ILE A 550 -7.50 -4.61 5.41
N GLY A 551 -6.74 -4.68 4.30
CA GLY A 551 -7.02 -3.94 3.08
C GLY A 551 -6.58 -2.48 3.09
N SER A 552 -5.93 -2.01 4.17
CA SER A 552 -5.31 -0.69 4.24
C SER A 552 -4.15 -0.56 3.26
N LEU A 553 -3.94 0.64 2.74
CA LEU A 553 -2.90 0.94 1.76
C LEU A 553 -1.68 1.54 2.46
N GLU A 554 -0.48 1.11 2.06
CA GLU A 554 0.80 1.66 2.56
C GLU A 554 0.88 3.19 2.35
N VAL A 555 0.27 3.70 1.27
CA VAL A 555 0.22 5.12 0.89
C VAL A 555 -0.84 5.95 1.62
N ASP A 556 -1.67 5.36 2.47
CA ASP A 556 -2.70 6.14 3.19
C ASP A 556 -2.06 6.98 4.30
N GLU A 557 -1.93 8.28 4.04
CA GLU A 557 -1.32 9.26 4.95
C GLU A 557 -2.16 9.51 6.21
N ARG A 558 -3.43 9.12 6.21
CA ARG A 558 -4.36 9.34 7.32
C ARG A 558 -4.20 8.30 8.44
N ILE A 559 -3.60 7.15 8.11
CA ILE A 559 -3.37 6.07 9.07
C ILE A 559 -2.43 6.57 10.16
N ALA A 560 -2.83 6.31 11.41
CA ALA A 560 -2.00 6.58 12.58
C ALA A 560 -0.64 5.86 12.51
N ARG A 561 0.42 6.53 12.98
CA ARG A 561 1.80 6.00 12.97
C ARG A 561 2.48 6.11 14.34
N GLY A 562 1.74 6.51 15.37
CA GLY A 562 2.23 6.78 16.71
C GLY A 562 3.39 7.77 16.66
N LYS A 563 4.51 7.44 17.34
CA LYS A 563 5.68 8.32 17.44
C LYS A 563 6.34 8.68 16.11
N PHE A 564 6.06 7.96 15.01
CA PHE A 564 6.64 8.25 13.71
C PHE A 564 5.83 9.22 12.83
N ARG A 565 4.58 9.55 13.21
CA ARG A 565 3.67 10.35 12.36
C ARG A 565 4.27 11.66 11.90
N ASN A 566 4.90 12.40 12.82
CA ASN A 566 5.48 13.71 12.53
C ASN A 566 6.92 13.63 12.02
N LEU A 567 7.53 12.45 12.00
CA LEU A 567 8.94 12.25 11.65
C LEU A 567 9.14 11.75 10.22
N LEU A 568 8.25 10.88 9.74
CA LEU A 568 8.37 10.25 8.42
C LEU A 568 7.72 11.10 7.30
N THR A 569 8.03 10.73 6.05
CA THR A 569 7.28 11.23 4.88
C THR A 569 5.82 10.76 4.97
N PRO A 570 4.84 11.62 4.66
CA PRO A 570 3.43 11.21 4.74
C PRO A 570 3.11 10.14 3.69
N ASP A 571 3.73 10.21 2.51
CA ASP A 571 3.49 9.29 1.39
C ASP A 571 4.63 8.26 1.28
N ALA A 572 4.31 6.97 1.42
CA ALA A 572 5.27 5.88 1.30
C ALA A 572 5.73 5.65 -0.15
N SER A 573 4.93 6.05 -1.15
CA SER A 573 5.32 5.92 -2.57
C SER A 573 6.49 6.85 -2.95
N ARG A 574 6.77 7.85 -2.11
CA ARG A 574 7.90 8.77 -2.25
C ARG A 574 9.22 8.19 -1.81
N VAL A 575 9.20 7.04 -1.14
CA VAL A 575 10.37 6.27 -0.80
C VAL A 575 10.71 5.37 -1.97
N TYR A 576 11.79 5.70 -2.68
CA TYR A 576 12.13 5.07 -3.96
C TYR A 576 12.64 3.64 -3.75
N THR A 577 11.74 2.66 -3.85
CA THR A 577 12.11 1.23 -4.00
C THR A 577 11.97 0.73 -5.43
N TYR A 578 11.80 1.65 -6.41
CA TYR A 578 11.57 1.28 -7.80
C TYR A 578 12.87 0.99 -8.54
N ARG A 579 12.81 0.09 -9.53
CA ARG A 579 13.87 -0.15 -10.53
C ARG A 579 13.47 0.43 -11.87
N TYR A 580 14.37 1.11 -12.57
CA TYR A 580 14.12 1.57 -13.94
C TYR A 580 13.79 0.37 -14.86
N ALA A 581 12.56 0.34 -15.36
CA ALA A 581 12.13 -0.63 -16.36
C ALA A 581 12.76 -0.32 -17.72
N ARG A 582 13.26 -1.36 -18.37
CA ARG A 582 13.66 -1.27 -19.77
C ARG A 582 12.42 -1.02 -20.62
N GLU A 583 12.49 -0.05 -21.54
CA GLU A 583 11.43 0.09 -22.55
C GLU A 583 11.33 -1.21 -23.37
N VAL A 584 10.23 -1.95 -23.18
CA VAL A 584 9.94 -3.14 -23.98
C VAL A 584 9.41 -2.68 -25.33
N ARG A 585 10.31 -2.36 -26.26
CA ARG A 585 9.96 -2.04 -27.64
C ARG A 585 9.60 -3.30 -28.41
N SER A 586 8.52 -3.22 -29.19
CA SER A 586 7.98 -4.32 -29.98
C SER A 586 9.01 -4.86 -30.97
N LEU A 587 8.85 -6.13 -31.40
CA LEU A 587 9.69 -6.71 -32.45
C LEU A 587 9.64 -5.86 -33.73
N PHE A 588 8.49 -5.22 -34.01
CA PHE A 588 8.29 -4.38 -35.18
C PHE A 588 9.06 -3.05 -35.08
N GLU A 589 9.09 -2.39 -33.92
CA GLU A 589 9.91 -1.19 -33.69
C GLU A 589 11.41 -1.50 -33.76
N LYS A 590 11.82 -2.68 -33.30
CA LYS A 590 13.20 -3.19 -33.45
C LYS A 590 13.60 -3.42 -34.91
N ILE A 591 12.63 -3.71 -35.79
CA ILE A 591 12.85 -3.97 -37.22
C ILE A 591 12.75 -2.68 -38.04
N LEU A 592 11.81 -1.78 -37.72
CA LEU A 592 11.50 -0.57 -38.50
C LEU A 592 12.39 0.64 -38.21
N ALA A 593 13.13 0.65 -37.10
CA ALA A 593 14.13 1.66 -36.82
C ALA A 593 15.57 1.08 -36.89
N PRO A 594 16.05 0.63 -38.07
CA PRO A 594 17.42 0.12 -38.24
C PRO A 594 18.40 1.29 -38.23
N GLY A 595 18.60 1.87 -37.05
CA GLY A 595 19.40 3.06 -36.79
C GLY A 595 19.15 3.67 -35.41
N TRP A 596 18.04 3.31 -34.73
CA TRP A 596 17.84 3.61 -33.30
C TRP A 596 18.17 2.38 -32.43
N TYR A 597 19.03 1.50 -32.96
CA TYR A 597 19.52 0.27 -32.35
C TYR A 597 20.93 -0.06 -32.77
#